data_AF-A0A420E6G2-F1
#
_entry.id   AF-A0A420E6G2-F1
#
_cell.length_a   1.000
_cell.length_b   1.000
_cell.length_c   1.000
_cell.angle_alpha   90.00
_cell.angle_beta   90.00
_cell.angle_gamma   90.00
#
_symmetry.space_group_name_H-M   'P 1'
#
loop_
_entity.id
_entity.type
_entity.pdbx_description
1 polymer ?
#
loop_
_entity_poly.entity_id
_entity_poly.type
_entity_poly.pdbx_seq_one_letter_code
_entity_poly.pdbx_strand_id
1 'polypeptide(L)'
;MAERLQGGRLLRRPQQDYPAASVAEYCSAVLIAKGKEQGARLVTGGEVPKDPALAAGWFVEPTIFADVTSQMAIAREEIFGPVLSVIRWSDEDTLFEQVNELDYGLTAAIFTQDLNTAHLAAQRVQAGYVWINNVSEHFPGAPFGGYKQSGLGREESLEEMYEFSQLKNVNIKF
;
A
#
# COMPACT_ATOMS: atom_id res chain seq x y z
N MET A 1 13.90 -7.76 17.75
CA MET A 1 12.84 -7.73 18.78
C MET A 1 11.50 -7.78 18.06
N ALA A 2 11.20 -8.92 17.44
CA ALA A 2 10.00 -9.11 16.61
C ALA A 2 9.46 -10.52 16.92
N GLU A 3 8.74 -10.63 18.03
CA GLU A 3 7.96 -11.80 18.38
C GLU A 3 6.73 -11.30 19.15
N ARG A 4 5.57 -11.83 18.76
CA ARG A 4 4.22 -11.69 19.33
C ARG A 4 3.33 -10.60 18.73
N LEU A 5 2.53 -11.05 17.78
CA LEU A 5 1.11 -10.70 17.74
C LEU A 5 0.33 -11.99 18.04
N GLN A 6 -0.15 -12.13 19.28
CA GLN A 6 -1.03 -13.23 19.69
C GLN A 6 -2.49 -12.84 19.38
N GLY A 7 -3.18 -13.74 18.68
CA GLY A 7 -4.54 -13.55 18.18
C GLY A 7 -5.61 -13.48 19.27
N GLY A 8 -6.73 -12.83 18.92
CA GLY A 8 -7.91 -12.71 19.75
C GLY A 8 -9.22 -12.75 18.96
N ARG A 9 -9.99 -13.82 19.24
CA ARG A 9 -11.46 -14.01 19.17
C ARG A 9 -12.16 -14.23 17.82
N LEU A 10 -12.70 -15.45 17.72
CA LEU A 10 -13.62 -15.99 16.71
C LEU A 10 -14.92 -15.18 16.55
N LEU A 11 -15.26 -14.84 15.31
CA LEU A 11 -16.65 -14.58 14.88
C LEU A 11 -17.02 -15.58 13.77
N ARG A 12 -18.19 -16.23 13.92
CA ARG A 12 -18.75 -17.24 13.02
C ARG A 12 -19.14 -16.65 11.65
N ARG A 13 -19.05 -17.49 10.62
CA ARG A 13 -19.28 -17.24 9.17
C ARG A 13 -20.58 -16.50 8.82
N PRO A 14 -20.57 -15.80 7.68
CA PRO A 14 -21.64 -15.87 6.69
C PRO A 14 -21.20 -16.55 5.39
N GLN A 15 -22.19 -16.75 4.53
CA GLN A 15 -22.35 -17.74 3.48
C GLN A 15 -22.07 -17.14 2.10
N GLN A 16 -21.39 -17.89 1.22
CA GLN A 16 -21.35 -17.74 -0.25
C GLN A 16 -21.40 -16.32 -0.86
N ASP A 17 -20.54 -15.44 -0.36
CA ASP A 17 -19.99 -14.30 -1.08
C ASP A 17 -18.48 -14.54 -1.09
N TYR A 18 -17.76 -14.35 -2.21
CA TYR A 18 -16.30 -14.36 -2.17
C TYR A 18 -15.88 -13.12 -1.36
N PRO A 19 -15.47 -13.24 -0.09
CA PRO A 19 -15.13 -12.05 0.68
C PRO A 19 -13.89 -11.40 0.04
N ALA A 20 -13.75 -10.09 0.10
CA ALA A 20 -12.53 -9.40 -0.36
C ALA A 20 -11.24 -10.03 0.22
N ALA A 21 -11.34 -10.61 1.43
CA ALA A 21 -10.29 -11.41 2.06
C ALA A 21 -9.80 -12.61 1.21
N SER A 22 -10.68 -13.32 0.50
CA SER A 22 -10.27 -14.45 -0.36
C SER A 22 -9.56 -13.98 -1.64
N VAL A 23 -9.87 -12.79 -2.13
CA VAL A 23 -9.19 -12.21 -3.31
C VAL A 23 -7.80 -11.72 -2.92
N ALA A 24 -7.66 -11.00 -1.80
CA ALA A 24 -6.36 -10.53 -1.32
C ALA A 24 -5.41 -11.70 -1.03
N GLU A 25 -5.91 -12.81 -0.47
CA GLU A 25 -5.11 -14.01 -0.26
C GLU A 25 -4.70 -14.68 -1.58
N TYR A 26 -5.63 -14.80 -2.54
CA TYR A 26 -5.31 -15.35 -3.86
C TYR A 26 -4.26 -14.51 -4.59
N CYS A 27 -4.42 -13.17 -4.61
CA CYS A 27 -3.44 -12.24 -5.17
C CYS A 27 -2.08 -12.37 -4.45
N SER A 28 -2.09 -12.52 -3.13
CA SER A 28 -0.89 -12.77 -2.32
C SER A 28 -0.19 -14.06 -2.74
N ALA A 29 -0.91 -15.17 -2.83
CA ALA A 29 -0.33 -16.46 -3.22
C ALA A 29 0.29 -16.40 -4.61
N VAL A 30 -0.40 -15.79 -5.58
CA VAL A 30 0.10 -15.62 -6.96
C VAL A 30 1.37 -14.78 -6.99
N LEU A 31 1.39 -13.64 -6.29
CA LEU A 31 2.53 -12.72 -6.30
C LEU A 31 3.71 -13.25 -5.49
N ILE A 32 3.47 -13.96 -4.38
CA ILE A 32 4.51 -14.68 -3.64
C ILE A 32 5.19 -15.73 -4.53
N ALA A 33 4.42 -16.49 -5.31
CA ALA A 33 4.97 -17.46 -6.25
C ALA A 33 5.80 -16.78 -7.34
N LYS A 34 5.29 -15.72 -7.98
CA LYS A 34 6.03 -14.91 -8.95
C LYS A 34 7.34 -14.35 -8.36
N GLY A 35 7.32 -13.86 -7.12
CA GLY A 35 8.51 -13.36 -6.43
C GLY A 35 9.60 -14.42 -6.28
N LYS A 36 9.21 -15.65 -5.89
CA LYS A 36 10.11 -16.81 -5.82
C LYS A 36 10.67 -17.16 -7.22
N GLU A 37 9.82 -17.19 -8.24
CA GLU A 37 10.21 -17.50 -9.63
C GLU A 37 11.16 -16.46 -10.24
N GLN A 38 10.95 -15.18 -9.93
CA GLN A 38 11.80 -14.08 -10.40
C GLN A 38 13.13 -13.96 -9.63
N GLY A 39 13.37 -14.83 -8.65
CA GLY A 39 14.64 -14.91 -7.93
C GLY A 39 14.75 -13.97 -6.73
N ALA A 40 13.65 -13.36 -6.27
CA ALA A 40 13.66 -12.60 -5.03
C ALA A 40 13.92 -13.53 -3.83
N ARG A 41 14.69 -13.07 -2.85
CA ARG A 41 15.01 -13.87 -1.68
C ARG A 41 13.90 -13.79 -0.65
N LEU A 42 13.20 -14.90 -0.44
CA LEU A 42 12.22 -15.02 0.64
C LEU A 42 12.94 -15.02 2.01
N VAL A 43 12.66 -14.01 2.84
CA VAL A 43 13.27 -13.85 4.17
C VAL A 43 12.44 -14.55 5.24
N THR A 44 11.11 -14.42 5.17
CA THR A 44 10.16 -15.05 6.10
C THR A 44 8.79 -15.18 5.44
N GLY A 45 7.97 -16.09 5.96
CA GLY A 45 6.59 -16.32 5.51
C GLY A 45 6.52 -17.01 4.15
N GLY A 46 5.60 -16.56 3.30
CA GLY A 46 5.46 -17.03 1.93
C GLY A 46 4.62 -18.29 1.76
N GLU A 47 3.92 -18.71 2.82
CA GLU A 47 3.09 -19.92 2.88
C GLU A 47 1.81 -19.67 3.70
N VAL A 48 0.91 -20.66 3.72
CA VAL A 48 -0.27 -20.68 4.60
C VAL A 48 0.16 -21.12 6.01
N PRO A 49 -0.33 -20.48 7.09
CA PRO A 49 0.00 -20.87 8.46
C PRO A 49 -0.34 -22.34 8.75
N LYS A 50 0.57 -23.04 9.43
CA LYS A 50 0.41 -24.48 9.76
C LYS A 50 -0.43 -24.76 11.00
N ASP A 51 -0.85 -23.75 11.73
CA ASP A 51 -1.67 -23.92 12.94
C ASP A 51 -3.04 -24.53 12.55
N PRO A 52 -3.40 -25.72 13.07
CA PRO A 52 -4.69 -26.35 12.79
C PRO A 52 -5.89 -25.46 13.13
N ALA A 53 -5.75 -24.53 14.09
CA ALA A 53 -6.80 -23.58 14.42
C ALA A 53 -7.10 -22.59 13.28
N LEU A 54 -6.14 -22.36 12.38
CA LEU A 54 -6.23 -21.45 11.25
C LEU A 54 -6.57 -22.16 9.94
N ALA A 55 -6.51 -23.50 9.90
CA ALA A 55 -6.67 -24.30 8.67
C ALA A 55 -8.02 -24.13 7.94
N ALA A 56 -9.05 -23.63 8.63
CA ALA A 56 -10.38 -23.39 8.05
C ALA A 56 -10.61 -21.94 7.60
N GLY A 57 -9.59 -21.07 7.72
CA GLY A 57 -9.65 -19.67 7.34
C GLY A 57 -8.80 -19.32 6.12
N TRP A 58 -8.83 -18.05 5.78
CA TRP A 58 -8.16 -17.42 4.64
C TRP A 58 -6.94 -16.66 5.17
N PHE A 59 -5.81 -17.34 5.32
CA PHE A 59 -4.65 -16.81 6.04
C PHE A 59 -3.37 -17.01 5.23
N VAL A 60 -2.58 -15.95 5.14
CA VAL A 60 -1.22 -15.99 4.62
C VAL A 60 -0.24 -15.51 5.70
N GLU A 61 0.93 -16.14 5.77
CA GLU A 61 1.96 -15.69 6.70
C GLU A 61 2.49 -14.30 6.31
N PRO A 62 2.80 -13.41 7.28
CA PRO A 62 3.53 -12.18 7.00
C PRO A 62 4.82 -12.50 6.25
N THR A 63 4.95 -11.93 5.06
CA THR A 63 5.96 -12.32 4.08
C THR A 63 6.89 -11.16 3.79
N ILE A 64 8.20 -11.40 3.80
CA ILE A 64 9.20 -10.39 3.43
C ILE A 64 10.09 -10.97 2.33
N PHE A 65 10.20 -10.25 1.22
CA PHE A 65 11.18 -10.49 0.17
C PHE A 65 12.30 -9.45 0.25
N ALA A 66 13.53 -9.90 0.11
CA ALA A 66 14.71 -9.06 -0.02
C ALA A 66 15.38 -9.28 -1.39
N ASP A 67 16.30 -8.37 -1.73
CA ASP A 67 17.01 -8.39 -3.01
C ASP A 67 16.05 -8.30 -4.21
N VAL A 68 14.94 -7.56 -4.02
CA VAL A 68 13.94 -7.28 -5.06
C VAL A 68 14.47 -6.20 -6.00
N THR A 69 14.17 -6.29 -7.30
CA THR A 69 14.44 -5.24 -8.29
C THR A 69 13.13 -4.59 -8.75
N SER A 70 13.18 -3.35 -9.27
CA SER A 70 11.98 -2.61 -9.70
C SER A 70 11.24 -3.22 -10.90
N GLN A 71 11.84 -4.21 -11.57
CA GLN A 71 11.23 -4.95 -12.69
C GLN A 71 10.44 -6.20 -12.23
N MET A 72 10.60 -6.62 -10.97
CA MET A 72 9.87 -7.78 -10.45
C MET A 72 8.40 -7.44 -10.23
N ALA A 73 7.51 -8.42 -10.42
CA ALA A 73 6.07 -8.25 -10.25
C ALA A 73 5.73 -7.84 -8.82
N ILE A 74 6.39 -8.42 -7.82
CA ILE A 74 6.21 -8.08 -6.39
C ILE A 74 6.67 -6.66 -6.01
N ALA A 75 7.33 -5.93 -6.92
CA ALA A 75 7.68 -4.52 -6.75
C ALA A 75 6.67 -3.58 -7.42
N ARG A 76 5.91 -4.06 -8.41
CA ARG A 76 5.08 -3.22 -9.30
C ARG A 76 3.59 -3.46 -9.18
N GLU A 77 3.19 -4.71 -8.98
CA GLU A 77 1.81 -5.13 -8.87
C GLU A 77 1.36 -5.06 -7.41
N GLU A 78 0.16 -4.55 -7.18
CA GLU A 78 -0.40 -4.41 -5.84
C GLU A 78 -0.85 -5.77 -5.29
N ILE A 79 -0.26 -6.19 -4.17
CA ILE A 79 -0.50 -7.50 -3.57
C ILE A 79 -1.73 -7.52 -2.66
N PHE A 80 -2.02 -6.40 -1.96
CA PHE A 80 -3.05 -6.25 -0.92
C PHE A 80 -2.97 -7.21 0.29
N GLY A 81 -1.99 -8.10 0.34
CA GLY A 81 -1.72 -8.95 1.49
C GLY A 81 -0.56 -8.47 2.37
N PRO A 82 -0.26 -9.19 3.45
CA PRO A 82 0.83 -8.87 4.38
C PRO A 82 2.19 -9.26 3.77
N VAL A 83 2.53 -8.71 2.61
CA VAL A 83 3.76 -8.97 1.86
C VAL A 83 4.54 -7.68 1.69
N LEU A 84 5.82 -7.67 2.08
CA LEU A 84 6.73 -6.54 1.95
C LEU A 84 7.88 -6.90 1.01
N SER A 85 8.10 -6.04 0.00
CA SER A 85 9.25 -6.11 -0.90
C SER A 85 10.31 -5.09 -0.50
N VAL A 86 11.54 -5.55 -0.29
CA VAL A 86 12.69 -4.71 0.07
C VAL A 86 13.61 -4.54 -1.12
N ILE A 87 13.65 -3.31 -1.64
CA ILE A 87 14.56 -2.87 -2.71
C ILE A 87 15.67 -2.03 -2.07
N ARG A 88 16.92 -2.33 -2.40
CA ARG A 88 18.08 -1.56 -1.93
C ARG A 88 18.46 -0.51 -2.96
N TRP A 89 18.87 0.66 -2.49
CA TRP A 89 19.36 1.75 -3.31
C TRP A 89 20.64 2.32 -2.68
N SER A 90 21.46 2.99 -3.48
CA SER A 90 22.69 3.65 -3.02
C SER A 90 22.86 5.07 -3.56
N ASP A 91 22.02 5.45 -4.52
CA ASP A 91 22.01 6.75 -5.17
C ASP A 91 20.58 7.31 -5.09
N GLU A 92 20.47 8.58 -4.68
CA GLU A 92 19.19 9.22 -4.41
C GLU A 92 18.40 9.48 -5.70
N ASP A 93 19.07 9.80 -6.80
CA ASP A 93 18.41 10.02 -8.09
C ASP A 93 17.81 8.71 -8.61
N THR A 94 18.58 7.62 -8.56
CA THR A 94 18.12 6.28 -8.90
C THR A 94 16.97 5.82 -8.01
N LEU A 95 16.98 6.15 -6.71
CA LEU A 95 15.87 5.86 -5.80
C LEU A 95 14.56 6.51 -6.29
N PHE A 96 14.59 7.82 -6.58
CA PHE A 96 13.38 8.51 -7.00
C PHE A 96 12.92 8.10 -8.40
N GLU A 97 13.85 7.76 -9.30
CA GLU A 97 13.50 7.14 -10.58
C GLU A 97 12.72 5.84 -10.36
N GLN A 98 13.24 4.92 -9.52
CA GLN A 98 12.59 3.63 -9.25
C GLN A 98 11.22 3.79 -8.56
N VAL A 99 11.13 4.63 -7.53
CA VAL A 99 9.88 4.87 -6.80
C VAL A 99 8.83 5.50 -7.71
N ASN A 100 9.23 6.45 -8.56
CA ASN A 100 8.32 7.15 -9.45
C ASN A 100 8.01 6.37 -10.75
N GLU A 101 8.72 5.28 -11.05
CA GLU A 101 8.45 4.38 -12.19
C GLU A 101 7.14 3.57 -12.03
N LEU A 102 6.60 3.52 -10.80
CA LEU A 102 5.34 2.85 -10.52
C LEU A 102 4.17 3.55 -11.22
N ASP A 103 3.24 2.76 -11.73
CA ASP A 103 1.98 3.26 -12.33
C ASP A 103 1.03 3.87 -11.27
N TYR A 104 1.33 3.61 -10.01
CA TYR A 104 0.59 4.05 -8.83
C TYR A 104 1.32 5.15 -8.06
N GLY A 105 0.58 5.90 -7.26
CA GLY A 105 1.10 7.03 -6.46
C GLY A 105 0.09 7.46 -5.40
N LEU A 106 -0.44 6.52 -4.61
CA LEU A 106 -1.42 6.83 -3.59
C LEU A 106 -0.77 7.55 -2.41
N THR A 107 0.09 6.83 -1.69
CA THR A 107 0.77 7.35 -0.50
C THR A 107 2.26 7.02 -0.50
N ALA A 108 3.04 7.79 0.26
CA ALA A 108 4.45 7.52 0.53
C ALA A 108 4.79 7.82 1.98
N ALA A 109 5.66 7.01 2.59
CA ALA A 109 6.19 7.25 3.93
C ALA A 109 7.73 7.34 3.85
N ILE A 110 8.28 8.45 4.32
CA ILE A 110 9.71 8.75 4.28
C ILE A 110 10.23 8.83 5.71
N PHE A 111 11.27 8.06 6.01
CA PHE A 111 11.89 8.02 7.34
C PHE A 111 13.30 8.60 7.27
N THR A 112 13.52 9.72 7.96
CA THR A 112 14.82 10.40 8.02
C THR A 112 14.90 11.30 9.25
N GLN A 113 16.12 11.57 9.72
CA GLN A 113 16.37 12.55 10.78
C GLN A 113 16.77 13.93 10.22
N ASP A 114 17.05 14.04 8.92
CA ASP A 114 17.44 15.28 8.27
C ASP A 114 16.22 16.00 7.67
N LEU A 115 16.06 17.27 8.06
CA LEU A 115 14.91 18.08 7.65
C LEU A 115 14.96 18.47 6.16
N ASN A 116 16.15 18.71 5.61
CA ASN A 116 16.28 19.07 4.20
C ASN A 116 15.94 17.85 3.33
N THR A 117 16.47 16.68 3.67
CA THR A 117 16.11 15.41 3.03
C THR A 117 14.61 15.17 3.12
N ALA A 118 13.98 15.40 4.27
CA ALA A 118 12.53 15.22 4.41
C ALA A 118 11.73 16.07 3.41
N HIS A 119 12.02 17.38 3.34
CA HIS A 119 11.31 18.28 2.43
C HIS A 119 11.62 18.01 0.96
N LEU A 120 12.89 17.75 0.61
CA LEU A 120 13.28 17.44 -0.77
C LEU A 120 12.65 16.12 -1.23
N ALA A 121 12.69 15.09 -0.40
CA ALA A 121 12.09 13.80 -0.71
C ALA A 121 10.57 13.89 -0.88
N ALA A 122 9.89 14.65 0.00
CA ALA A 122 8.45 14.89 -0.13
C ALA A 122 8.07 15.63 -1.42
N GLN A 123 8.94 16.52 -1.92
CA GLN A 123 8.73 17.21 -3.20
C GLN A 123 9.01 16.33 -4.42
N ARG A 124 9.96 15.39 -4.32
CA ARG A 124 10.39 14.53 -5.43
C ARG A 124 9.51 13.30 -5.63
N VAL A 125 8.92 12.77 -4.56
CA VAL A 125 8.05 11.59 -4.63
C VAL A 125 6.72 11.93 -5.30
N GLN A 126 6.29 11.11 -6.25
CA GLN A 126 5.02 11.27 -6.95
C GLN A 126 3.91 10.48 -6.24
N ALA A 127 3.49 10.97 -5.08
CA ALA A 127 2.36 10.43 -4.32
C ALA A 127 1.45 11.56 -3.84
N GLY A 128 0.16 11.26 -3.65
CA GLY A 128 -0.80 12.27 -3.24
C GLY A 128 -0.87 12.52 -1.74
N TYR A 129 -0.42 11.56 -0.92
CA TYR A 129 -0.29 11.72 0.52
C TYR A 129 1.10 11.29 0.98
N VAL A 130 1.84 12.19 1.64
CA VAL A 130 3.22 11.92 2.07
C VAL A 130 3.37 12.12 3.56
N TRP A 131 3.85 11.07 4.24
CA TRP A 131 4.24 11.14 5.65
C TRP A 131 5.76 11.24 5.81
N ILE A 132 6.20 12.04 6.77
CA ILE A 132 7.58 12.06 7.26
C ILE A 132 7.60 11.45 8.67
N ASN A 133 8.40 10.40 8.88
CA ASN A 133 8.53 9.68 10.16
C ASN A 133 7.20 9.18 10.75
N ASN A 134 6.24 8.85 9.88
CA ASN A 134 4.92 8.37 10.24
C ASN A 134 4.38 7.48 9.11
N VAL A 135 3.32 6.73 9.35
CA VAL A 135 2.65 5.90 8.34
C VAL A 135 1.18 5.68 8.71
N SER A 136 0.30 5.71 7.72
CA SER A 136 -1.12 5.36 7.86
C SER A 136 -1.95 6.20 8.85
N GLU A 137 -1.42 7.33 9.34
CA GLU A 137 -2.20 8.28 10.13
C GLU A 137 -2.94 9.26 9.22
N HIS A 138 -4.23 9.45 9.46
CA HIS A 138 -5.08 10.38 8.72
C HIS A 138 -5.35 11.63 9.57
N PHE A 139 -5.21 12.80 8.96
CA PHE A 139 -5.43 14.08 9.63
C PHE A 139 -6.73 14.71 9.11
N PRO A 140 -7.73 14.96 9.97
CA PRO A 140 -8.99 15.57 9.55
C PRO A 140 -8.79 16.89 8.79
N GLY A 141 -9.40 17.01 7.61
CA GLY A 141 -9.29 18.18 6.75
C GLY A 141 -8.06 18.20 5.84
N ALA A 142 -7.14 17.23 5.96
CA ALA A 142 -6.07 17.03 4.99
C ALA A 142 -6.57 16.16 3.82
N PRO A 143 -6.43 16.60 2.56
CA PRO A 143 -6.94 15.86 1.41
C PRO A 143 -6.24 14.51 1.25
N PHE A 144 -7.01 13.43 1.21
CA PHE A 144 -6.54 12.08 0.92
C PHE A 144 -6.83 11.69 -0.53
N GLY A 145 -5.86 11.11 -1.22
CA GLY A 145 -6.03 10.65 -2.60
C GLY A 145 -4.70 10.57 -3.33
N GLY A 146 -4.70 9.92 -4.48
CA GLY A 146 -3.48 9.55 -5.19
C GLY A 146 -3.14 10.37 -6.43
N TYR A 147 -2.02 10.00 -7.05
CA TYR A 147 -1.56 10.42 -8.37
C TYR A 147 -1.69 9.22 -9.33
N LYS A 148 -1.55 9.49 -10.63
CA LYS A 148 -1.48 8.45 -11.68
C LYS A 148 -2.71 7.52 -11.66
N GLN A 149 -2.50 6.20 -11.66
CA GLN A 149 -3.60 5.23 -11.64
C GLN A 149 -4.20 5.03 -10.23
N SER A 150 -3.69 5.71 -9.20
CA SER A 150 -4.24 5.62 -7.84
C SER A 150 -5.50 6.47 -7.60
N GLY A 151 -6.10 7.00 -8.67
CA GLY A 151 -7.39 7.67 -8.63
C GLY A 151 -7.34 9.15 -9.00
N LEU A 152 -8.52 9.72 -9.14
CA LEU A 152 -8.77 11.14 -9.39
C LEU A 152 -9.65 11.68 -8.25
N GLY A 153 -9.47 12.95 -7.90
CA GLY A 153 -10.19 13.58 -6.81
C GLY A 153 -9.50 13.47 -5.46
N ARG A 154 -10.09 14.06 -4.42
CA ARG A 154 -9.57 14.05 -3.04
C ARG A 154 -10.71 13.89 -2.03
N GLU A 155 -10.47 13.02 -1.05
CA GLU A 155 -11.36 12.72 0.08
C GLU A 155 -10.85 13.39 1.37
N GLU A 156 -11.65 13.36 2.44
CA GLU A 156 -11.33 13.84 3.80
C GLU A 156 -11.13 15.36 3.95
N SER A 157 -11.48 16.14 2.93
CA SER A 157 -11.25 17.58 2.88
C SER A 157 -12.40 18.36 2.23
N LEU A 158 -12.21 19.67 2.05
CA LEU A 158 -13.20 20.53 1.37
C LEU A 158 -13.42 20.10 -0.09
N GLU A 159 -12.40 19.56 -0.74
CA GLU A 159 -12.47 18.98 -2.08
C GLU A 159 -13.54 17.89 -2.16
N GLU A 160 -13.57 16.97 -1.19
CA GLU A 160 -14.60 15.92 -1.08
C GLU A 160 -16.01 16.53 -1.03
N MET A 161 -16.20 17.56 -0.21
CA MET A 161 -17.49 18.25 -0.10
C MET A 161 -17.93 18.85 -1.44
N TYR A 162 -17.00 19.38 -2.23
CA TYR A 162 -17.31 19.87 -3.58
C TYR A 162 -17.65 18.75 -4.55
N GLU A 163 -16.97 17.60 -4.46
CA GLU A 163 -17.25 16.41 -5.30
C GLU A 163 -18.65 15.82 -5.02
N PHE A 164 -19.12 15.88 -3.78
CA PHE A 164 -20.49 15.48 -3.41
C PHE A 164 -21.53 16.60 -3.56
N SER A 165 -21.17 17.75 -4.14
CA SER A 165 -22.06 18.90 -4.33
C SER A 165 -22.38 19.16 -5.80
N GLN A 166 -23.59 19.66 -6.07
CA GLN A 166 -23.98 20.10 -7.42
C GLN A 166 -23.91 21.63 -7.54
N LEU A 167 -22.91 22.13 -8.28
CA LEU A 167 -22.82 23.56 -8.60
C LEU A 167 -23.98 23.99 -9.51
N LYS A 168 -24.65 25.09 -9.15
CA LYS A 168 -25.73 25.71 -9.93
C LYS A 168 -25.50 27.21 -10.04
N ASN A 169 -25.37 27.70 -11.27
CA ASN A 169 -25.25 29.13 -11.57
C ASN A 169 -26.62 29.68 -12.02
N VAL A 170 -27.08 30.78 -11.39
CA VAL A 170 -28.34 31.45 -11.73
C VAL A 170 -28.04 32.92 -12.01
N ASN A 171 -28.34 33.38 -13.23
CA ASN A 171 -28.17 34.77 -13.64
C ASN A 171 -29.53 35.36 -13.98
N ILE A 172 -29.82 36.55 -13.43
CA ILE A 172 -31.09 37.24 -13.64
C ILE A 172 -30.78 38.65 -14.15
N LYS A 173 -31.45 39.05 -15.24
CA LYS A 173 -31.41 40.42 -15.77
C LYS A 173 -32.85 40.94 -15.88
N PHE A 174 -33.16 41.99 -15.13
CA PHE A 174 -34.40 42.75 -15.21
C PHE A 174 -34.12 44.13 -15.82
#